data_AF-A0A238Y3G5-F1
#
_entry.id   AF-A0A238Y3G5-F1
#
_cell.length_a   1.000
_cell.length_b   1.000
_cell.length_c   1.000
_cell.angle_alpha   90.00
_cell.angle_beta   90.00
_cell.angle_gamma   90.00
#
_symmetry.space_group_name_H-M   'P 1'
#
loop_
_entity.id
_entity.type
_entity.pdbx_description
1 polymer ?
#
loop_
_entity_poly.entity_id
_entity_poly.type
_entity_poly.pdbx_seq_one_letter_code
_entity_poly.pdbx_strand_id
1 'polypeptide(L)'
;MVKNLKSILFPEIDKEKLREIAGKIAGTLIKRFSEYEKHLLKEQFGDITSEVLESEVVRIILEKRQKLQDREEVSFSFLYTIVKNKLIDEYVKKKTVTGSEPIEADVFKEDVNYVRKIFILELVEIVKENFSERELEILCWVISKERKEESGFLKEMSQNAKYKAWSRLKPKLSDVFKNCGGVNEEEFFLFCEIFMSEICSRFR
;
A
#
# COMPACT_ATOMS: atom_id res chain seq x y z
N MET A 1 -14.61 3.91 -1.14
CA MET A 1 -14.31 5.06 -2.02
C MET A 1 -12.83 5.36 -1.91
N VAL A 2 -11.99 4.74 -2.74
CA VAL A 2 -10.65 5.29 -2.94
C VAL A 2 -10.82 6.53 -3.76
N LYS A 3 -10.44 7.63 -3.14
CA LYS A 3 -10.42 8.92 -3.79
C LYS A 3 -9.29 8.83 -4.80
N ASN A 4 -9.63 8.89 -6.10
CA ASN A 4 -8.69 9.41 -7.08
C ASN A 4 -8.15 10.73 -6.52
N LEU A 5 -6.88 10.73 -6.10
CA LEU A 5 -6.28 11.85 -5.39
C LEU A 5 -6.09 13.04 -6.33
N LYS A 6 -6.30 12.85 -7.65
CA LYS A 6 -6.35 13.94 -8.62
C LYS A 6 -7.39 15.00 -8.23
N SER A 7 -8.54 14.59 -7.66
CA SER A 7 -9.58 15.50 -7.16
C SER A 7 -9.16 16.34 -5.94
N ILE A 8 -8.10 15.93 -5.25
CA ILE A 8 -7.51 16.64 -4.10
C ILE A 8 -6.39 17.59 -4.56
N LEU A 9 -5.72 17.23 -5.65
CA LEU A 9 -4.56 17.94 -6.20
C LEU A 9 -4.94 18.97 -7.29
N PHE A 10 -6.14 18.84 -7.87
CA PHE A 10 -6.62 19.63 -9.00
C PHE A 10 -8.13 19.86 -8.95
N PRO A 11 -8.64 21.00 -9.49
CA PRO A 11 -7.88 22.13 -10.05
C PRO A 11 -7.27 23.05 -8.99
N GLU A 12 -7.91 23.18 -7.82
CA GLU A 12 -7.37 23.83 -6.63
C GLU A 12 -6.99 22.77 -5.60
N ILE A 13 -5.88 23.00 -4.89
CA ILE A 13 -5.35 22.05 -3.92
C ILE A 13 -6.11 22.20 -2.60
N ASP A 14 -6.74 21.12 -2.17
CA ASP A 14 -7.25 20.99 -0.82
C ASP A 14 -6.06 20.78 0.13
N LYS A 15 -5.64 21.85 0.80
CA LYS A 15 -4.44 21.87 1.66
C LYS A 15 -4.55 20.91 2.84
N GLU A 16 -5.75 20.73 3.39
CA GLU A 16 -5.98 19.87 4.55
C GLU A 16 -5.86 18.40 4.14
N LYS A 17 -6.50 18.02 3.04
CA LYS A 17 -6.38 16.65 2.49
C LYS A 17 -4.99 16.36 1.94
N LEU A 18 -4.31 17.35 1.35
CA LEU A 18 -2.92 17.18 0.92
C LEU A 18 -2.00 16.88 2.12
N ARG A 19 -2.17 17.59 3.25
CA ARG A 19 -1.45 17.29 4.48
C ARG A 19 -1.78 15.91 5.02
N GLU A 20 -3.04 15.50 5.01
CA GLU A 20 -3.44 14.15 5.43
C GLU A 20 -2.73 13.05 4.61
N ILE A 21 -2.68 13.21 3.28
CA ILE A 21 -1.96 12.29 2.37
C ILE A 21 -0.46 12.34 2.65
N ALA A 22 0.10 13.54 2.82
CA ALA A 22 1.52 13.72 3.08
C ALA A 22 1.95 13.10 4.40
N GLY A 23 1.16 13.25 5.47
CA GLY A 23 1.40 12.63 6.77
C GLY A 23 1.36 11.11 6.70
N LYS A 24 0.43 10.53 5.92
CA LYS A 24 0.39 9.09 5.65
C LYS A 24 1.65 8.62 4.92
N ILE A 25 2.08 9.31 3.87
CA ILE A 25 3.31 8.98 3.14
C ILE A 25 4.53 9.13 4.05
N ALA A 26 4.65 10.22 4.81
CA ALA A 26 5.76 10.49 5.72
C ALA A 26 5.86 9.41 6.82
N GLY A 27 4.75 9.07 7.46
CA GLY A 27 4.70 8.00 8.46
C GLY A 27 5.13 6.65 7.90
N THR A 28 4.75 6.34 6.65
CA THR A 28 5.21 5.13 5.97
C THR A 28 6.70 5.18 5.64
N LEU A 29 7.22 6.33 5.19
CA LEU A 29 8.65 6.51 4.88
C LEU A 29 9.52 6.36 6.14
N ILE A 30 9.16 6.99 7.26
CA ILE A 30 9.93 6.91 8.52
C ILE A 30 10.09 5.46 9.00
N LYS A 31 9.00 4.69 8.94
CA LYS A 31 9.00 3.28 9.38
C LYS A 31 9.84 2.39 8.47
N ARG A 32 10.10 2.81 7.23
CA ARG A 32 10.66 1.94 6.18
C ARG A 32 11.99 2.36 5.61
N PHE A 33 12.46 3.57 5.90
CA PHE A 33 13.85 3.91 5.63
C PHE A 33 14.76 2.96 6.39
N SER A 34 15.75 2.41 5.70
CA SER A 34 16.87 1.72 6.31
C SER A 34 17.62 2.66 7.25
N GLU A 35 18.40 2.10 8.18
CA GLU A 35 19.23 2.92 9.08
C GLU A 35 20.21 3.82 8.29
N TYR A 36 20.68 3.36 7.13
CA TYR A 36 21.50 4.16 6.23
C TYR A 36 20.74 5.35 5.62
N GLU A 37 19.54 5.14 5.08
CA GLU A 37 18.70 6.22 4.55
C GLU A 37 18.29 7.21 5.65
N LYS A 38 17.93 6.70 6.84
CA LYS A 38 17.67 7.55 8.01
C LYS A 38 18.89 8.36 8.41
N HIS A 39 20.08 7.78 8.38
CA HIS A 39 21.31 8.52 8.67
C HIS A 39 21.52 9.66 7.67
N LEU A 40 21.41 9.38 6.37
CA LEU A 40 21.62 10.39 5.32
C LEU A 40 20.59 11.52 5.35
N LEU A 41 19.32 11.18 5.60
CA LEU A 41 18.27 12.16 5.79
C LEU A 41 18.49 12.96 7.08
N LYS A 42 19.04 12.34 8.14
CA LYS A 42 19.36 13.03 9.39
C LYS A 42 20.47 14.05 9.20
N GLU A 43 21.48 13.74 8.40
CA GLU A 43 22.53 14.69 8.03
C GLU A 43 21.99 15.89 7.25
N GLN A 44 20.93 15.71 6.47
CA GLN A 44 20.35 16.78 5.65
C GLN A 44 19.36 17.65 6.41
N PHE A 45 18.51 17.03 7.24
CA PHE A 45 17.37 17.68 7.86
C PHE A 45 17.48 17.83 9.38
N GLY A 46 18.55 17.32 10.00
CA GLY A 46 18.61 17.15 11.45
C GLY A 46 17.73 15.98 11.90
N ASP A 47 17.21 16.02 13.12
CA ASP A 47 16.35 14.93 13.60
C ASP A 47 15.13 14.74 12.68
N ILE A 48 14.98 13.52 12.15
CA ILE A 48 13.90 13.17 11.24
C ILE A 48 12.62 13.01 12.05
N THR A 49 11.79 14.05 12.04
CA THR A 49 10.44 13.99 12.58
C THR A 49 9.41 13.76 11.48
N SER A 50 8.22 13.31 11.87
CA SER A 50 7.08 13.18 10.95
C SER A 50 6.74 14.50 10.27
N GLU A 51 6.85 15.63 10.97
CA GLU A 51 6.52 16.95 10.44
C GLU A 51 7.49 17.43 9.36
N VAL A 52 8.78 17.12 9.54
CA VAL A 52 9.83 17.44 8.56
C VAL A 52 9.60 16.66 7.27
N LEU A 53 9.39 15.34 7.39
CA LEU A 53 9.13 14.51 6.20
C LEU A 53 7.78 14.82 5.55
N GLU A 54 6.75 15.14 6.32
CA GLU A 54 5.46 15.59 5.78
C GLU A 54 5.62 16.85 4.92
N SER A 55 6.37 17.84 5.41
CA SER A 55 6.64 19.08 4.68
C SER A 55 7.39 18.80 3.37
N GLU A 56 8.36 17.90 3.38
CA GLU A 56 9.08 17.48 2.18
C GLU A 56 8.21 16.70 1.20
N VAL A 57 7.34 15.83 1.69
CA VAL A 57 6.36 15.13 0.86
C VAL A 57 5.44 16.12 0.15
N VAL A 58 4.91 17.11 0.87
CA VAL A 58 4.09 18.18 0.29
C VAL A 58 4.87 18.92 -0.79
N ARG A 59 6.11 19.35 -0.52
CA ARG A 59 6.98 20.02 -1.49
C ARG A 59 7.13 19.19 -2.77
N ILE A 60 7.45 17.91 -2.64
CA ILE A 60 7.67 17.02 -3.79
C ILE A 60 6.39 16.82 -4.61
N ILE A 61 5.25 16.63 -3.96
CA ILE A 61 3.96 16.51 -4.66
C ILE A 61 3.66 17.78 -5.44
N LEU A 62 3.90 18.96 -4.85
CA LEU A 62 3.72 20.25 -5.53
C LEU A 62 4.69 20.45 -6.70
N GLU A 63 5.96 20.06 -6.56
CA GLU A 63 6.94 20.12 -7.65
C GLU A 63 6.57 19.22 -8.83
N LYS A 64 5.98 18.05 -8.54
CA LYS A 64 5.59 17.08 -9.55
C LYS A 64 4.17 17.32 -10.06
N ARG A 65 3.49 18.37 -9.59
CA ARG A 65 2.10 18.69 -9.92
C ARG A 65 1.79 18.59 -11.40
N GLN A 66 2.58 19.20 -12.28
CA GLN A 66 2.32 19.12 -13.73
C GLN A 66 2.25 17.67 -14.23
N LYS A 67 3.19 16.81 -13.82
CA LYS A 67 3.21 15.39 -14.19
C LYS A 67 2.03 14.61 -13.59
N LEU A 68 1.54 15.02 -12.43
CA LEU A 68 0.36 14.42 -11.79
C LEU A 68 -0.93 14.82 -12.50
N GLN A 69 -0.97 16.02 -13.09
CA GLN A 69 -2.13 16.54 -13.82
C GLN A 69 -2.39 15.76 -15.11
N ASP A 70 -1.31 15.36 -15.79
CA ASP A 70 -1.36 14.66 -17.07
C ASP A 70 -1.86 13.20 -16.94
N ARG A 71 -1.96 12.67 -15.72
CA ARG A 71 -2.46 11.31 -15.48
C ARG A 71 -3.97 11.26 -15.30
N GLU A 72 -4.61 10.23 -15.83
CA GLU A 72 -6.04 9.97 -15.63
C GLU A 72 -6.37 9.76 -14.15
N GLU A 73 -5.53 8.98 -13.46
CA GLU A 73 -5.67 8.70 -12.03
C GLU A 73 -4.36 8.89 -11.26
N VAL A 74 -4.51 9.38 -10.02
CA VAL A 74 -3.41 9.50 -9.07
C VAL A 74 -3.75 8.69 -7.84
N SER A 75 -3.07 7.55 -7.67
CA SER A 75 -3.20 6.68 -6.50
C SER A 75 -2.20 7.05 -5.40
N PHE A 76 -2.48 6.60 -4.19
CA PHE A 76 -1.57 6.79 -3.05
C PHE A 76 -0.21 6.13 -3.31
N SER A 77 -0.18 4.89 -3.81
CA SER A 77 1.04 4.15 -4.13
C SER A 77 1.90 4.90 -5.14
N PHE A 78 1.27 5.51 -6.14
CA PHE A 78 1.99 6.31 -7.13
C PHE A 78 2.63 7.56 -6.52
N LEU A 79 1.90 8.29 -5.67
CA LEU A 79 2.46 9.44 -4.94
C LEU A 79 3.60 9.03 -4.02
N TYR A 80 3.43 7.94 -3.26
CA TYR A 80 4.47 7.38 -2.41
C TYR A 80 5.74 7.08 -3.21
N THR A 81 5.63 6.40 -4.37
CA THR A 81 6.78 6.09 -5.22
C THR A 81 7.48 7.34 -5.74
N ILE A 82 6.71 8.34 -6.22
CA ILE A 82 7.28 9.60 -6.67
C ILE A 82 8.08 10.28 -5.56
N VAL A 83 7.51 10.31 -4.35
CA VAL A 83 8.12 10.97 -3.20
C VAL A 83 9.36 10.23 -2.74
N LYS A 84 9.27 8.91 -2.54
CA LYS A 84 10.41 8.06 -2.14
C LYS A 84 11.57 8.21 -3.13
N ASN A 85 11.30 8.07 -4.43
CA ASN A 85 12.35 8.14 -5.45
C ASN A 85 13.00 9.52 -5.49
N LYS A 86 12.23 10.60 -5.37
CA LYS A 86 12.76 11.95 -5.33
C LYS A 86 13.63 12.19 -4.10
N LEU A 87 13.22 11.72 -2.92
CA LEU A 87 14.03 11.80 -1.70
C LEU A 87 15.35 11.02 -1.84
N ILE A 88 15.29 9.80 -2.39
CA ILE A 88 16.48 8.99 -2.63
C ILE A 88 17.40 9.67 -3.66
N ASP A 89 16.87 10.13 -4.78
CA ASP A 89 17.68 10.76 -5.82
C ASP A 89 18.32 12.06 -5.34
N GLU A 90 17.61 12.87 -4.53
CA GLU A 90 18.13 14.14 -4.02
C GLU A 90 19.13 13.98 -2.87
N TYR A 91 18.92 13.03 -1.97
CA TYR A 91 19.63 12.99 -0.70
C TYR A 91 20.48 11.74 -0.49
N VAL A 92 20.17 10.65 -1.21
CA VAL A 92 20.92 9.38 -1.11
C VAL A 92 21.88 9.22 -2.29
N LYS A 93 21.43 9.48 -3.51
CA LYS A 93 22.27 9.31 -4.72
C LYS A 93 23.25 10.47 -4.96
N LYS A 94 22.88 11.71 -4.62
CA LYS A 94 23.81 12.84 -4.77
C LYS A 94 25.07 12.70 -3.92
N LYS A 95 25.05 11.95 -2.82
CA LYS A 95 26.23 11.67 -1.99
C LYS A 95 27.09 10.51 -2.52
N THR A 96 26.50 9.50 -3.17
CA THR A 96 27.22 8.37 -3.78
C THR A 96 27.96 8.76 -5.06
N VAL A 97 27.48 9.76 -5.83
CA VAL A 97 28.23 10.26 -7.01
C VAL A 97 29.55 10.95 -6.64
N THR A 98 29.71 11.42 -5.40
CA THR A 98 30.99 11.94 -4.88
C THR A 98 31.91 10.88 -4.29
N GLY A 99 31.50 9.61 -4.25
CA GLY A 99 32.32 8.52 -3.72
C GLY A 99 31.61 7.18 -3.85
N SER A 100 32.18 6.31 -4.69
CA SER A 100 31.90 4.88 -4.92
C SER A 100 30.73 4.47 -5.84
N GLU A 101 31.14 3.65 -6.82
CA GLU A 101 30.53 2.77 -7.83
C GLU A 101 29.01 2.77 -8.14
N PRO A 102 28.64 2.58 -9.44
CA PRO A 102 27.25 2.56 -9.88
C PRO A 102 26.50 1.36 -9.31
N ILE A 103 25.41 1.63 -8.57
CA ILE A 103 24.51 0.59 -8.07
C ILE A 103 23.82 -0.06 -9.28
N GLU A 104 24.06 -1.36 -9.48
CA GLU A 104 23.52 -2.18 -10.56
C GLU A 104 21.99 -2.30 -10.51
N ALA A 105 21.39 -2.46 -11.70
CA ALA A 105 19.94 -2.49 -11.92
C ALA A 105 19.18 -3.66 -11.25
N ASP A 106 19.88 -4.63 -10.65
CA ASP A 106 19.25 -5.79 -9.99
C ASP A 106 18.63 -5.46 -8.62
N VAL A 107 19.12 -4.40 -7.95
CA VAL A 107 18.54 -3.91 -6.68
C VAL A 107 17.07 -3.49 -6.83
N PHE A 108 16.65 -3.07 -8.04
CA PHE A 108 15.29 -2.63 -8.29
C PHE A 108 14.26 -3.77 -8.44
N LYS A 109 14.68 -5.01 -8.75
CA LYS A 109 13.74 -6.14 -8.90
C LYS A 109 13.26 -6.67 -7.56
N GLU A 110 14.13 -6.74 -6.56
CA GLU A 110 13.74 -7.07 -5.18
C GLU A 110 12.81 -6.00 -4.59
N ASP A 111 13.06 -4.73 -4.92
CA ASP A 111 12.30 -3.57 -4.43
C ASP A 111 10.87 -3.49 -4.99
N VAL A 112 10.65 -3.82 -6.27
CA VAL A 112 9.29 -3.88 -6.86
C VAL A 112 8.45 -4.97 -6.19
N ASN A 113 9.07 -6.10 -5.86
CA ASN A 113 8.42 -7.19 -5.15
C ASN A 113 8.07 -6.79 -3.71
N TYR A 114 8.92 -5.99 -3.07
CA TYR A 114 8.69 -5.45 -1.73
C TYR A 114 7.57 -4.41 -1.68
N VAL A 115 7.50 -3.49 -2.66
CA VAL A 115 6.40 -2.50 -2.78
C VAL A 115 5.06 -3.18 -3.02
N ARG A 116 5.03 -4.24 -3.84
CA ARG A 116 3.83 -5.06 -4.02
C ARG A 116 3.40 -5.72 -2.70
N LYS A 117 4.34 -6.33 -1.97
CA LYS A 117 4.06 -6.93 -0.67
C LYS A 117 3.46 -5.94 0.32
N ILE A 118 3.96 -4.71 0.32
CA ILE A 118 3.43 -3.61 1.13
C ILE A 118 1.98 -3.29 0.79
N PHE A 119 1.70 -3.09 -0.49
CA PHE A 119 0.35 -2.80 -0.97
C PHE A 119 -0.62 -3.89 -0.53
N ILE A 120 -0.18 -5.16 -0.61
CA ILE A 120 -0.98 -6.29 -0.16
C ILE A 120 -1.18 -6.32 1.35
N LEU A 121 -0.16 -6.03 2.16
CA LEU A 121 -0.30 -5.96 3.62
C LEU A 121 -1.32 -4.89 4.03
N GLU A 122 -1.27 -3.72 3.40
CA GLU A 122 -2.26 -2.65 3.63
C GLU A 122 -3.66 -3.08 3.19
N LEU A 123 -3.76 -3.80 2.07
CA LEU A 123 -5.03 -4.33 1.58
C LEU A 123 -5.64 -5.36 2.54
N VAL A 124 -4.82 -6.26 3.09
CA VAL A 124 -5.25 -7.23 4.12
C VAL A 124 -5.79 -6.50 5.34
N GLU A 125 -5.10 -5.44 5.78
CA GLU A 125 -5.50 -4.70 6.98
C GLU A 125 -6.78 -3.88 6.76
N ILE A 126 -6.95 -3.29 5.57
CA ILE A 126 -8.21 -2.66 5.17
C ILE A 126 -9.36 -3.69 5.21
N VAL A 127 -9.16 -4.88 4.67
CA VAL A 127 -10.19 -5.93 4.70
C VAL A 127 -10.52 -6.30 6.14
N LYS A 128 -9.51 -6.54 6.99
CA LYS A 128 -9.67 -6.87 8.41
C LYS A 128 -10.44 -5.81 9.19
N GLU A 129 -10.16 -4.52 8.98
CA GLU A 129 -10.81 -3.43 9.70
C GLU A 129 -12.26 -3.18 9.23
N ASN A 130 -12.59 -3.49 7.97
CA ASN A 130 -13.90 -3.18 7.38
C ASN A 130 -14.87 -4.36 7.35
N PHE A 131 -14.39 -5.57 7.67
CA PHE A 131 -15.16 -6.80 7.59
C PHE A 131 -15.37 -7.34 9.00
N SER A 132 -16.60 -7.77 9.29
CA SER A 132 -16.90 -8.49 10.53
C SER A 132 -16.15 -9.83 10.58
N GLU A 133 -15.93 -10.38 11.78
CA GLU A 133 -15.32 -11.71 11.95
C GLU A 133 -15.98 -12.77 11.06
N ARG A 134 -17.32 -12.73 10.96
CA ARG A 134 -18.05 -13.66 10.10
C ARG A 134 -17.71 -13.50 8.63
N GLU A 135 -17.57 -12.27 8.15
CA GLU A 135 -17.16 -11.99 6.78
C GLU A 135 -15.72 -12.41 6.52
N LEU A 136 -14.81 -12.20 7.48
CA LEU A 136 -13.42 -12.68 7.40
C LEU A 136 -13.36 -14.21 7.33
N GLU A 137 -14.14 -14.91 8.17
CA GLU A 137 -14.24 -16.37 8.16
C GLU A 137 -14.82 -16.91 6.85
N ILE A 138 -15.80 -16.21 6.25
CA ILE A 138 -16.31 -16.53 4.91
C ILE A 138 -15.22 -16.39 3.85
N LEU A 139 -14.39 -15.36 3.93
CA LEU A 139 -13.29 -15.16 2.99
C LEU A 139 -12.22 -16.26 3.12
N CYS A 140 -11.90 -16.67 4.35
CA CYS A 140 -11.03 -17.82 4.62
C CYS A 140 -11.56 -19.12 4.01
N TRP A 141 -12.87 -19.38 4.14
CA TRP A 141 -13.52 -20.53 3.50
C TRP A 141 -13.34 -20.51 1.97
N VAL A 142 -13.56 -19.35 1.33
CA VAL A 142 -13.41 -19.22 -0.12
C VAL A 142 -11.97 -19.45 -0.55
N ILE A 143 -10.99 -18.82 0.12
CA ILE A 143 -9.58 -18.96 -0.24
C ILE A 143 -9.12 -20.42 -0.10
N SER A 144 -9.46 -21.09 1.02
CA SER A 144 -9.14 -22.51 1.20
C SER A 144 -9.81 -23.40 0.15
N LYS A 145 -11.06 -23.10 -0.22
CA LYS A 145 -11.78 -23.86 -1.27
C LYS A 145 -11.07 -23.74 -2.62
N GLU A 146 -10.70 -22.53 -3.04
CA GLU A 146 -9.98 -22.31 -4.31
C GLU A 146 -8.59 -22.96 -4.30
N ARG A 147 -7.95 -23.02 -3.13
CA ARG A 147 -6.68 -23.74 -2.91
C ARG A 147 -6.83 -25.27 -2.77
N LYS A 148 -8.06 -25.79 -2.79
CA LYS A 148 -8.38 -27.21 -2.55
C LYS A 148 -7.87 -27.74 -1.20
N GLU A 149 -7.80 -26.87 -0.20
CA GLU A 149 -7.47 -27.23 1.19
C GLU A 149 -8.73 -27.66 1.95
N GLU A 150 -8.62 -28.65 2.84
CA GLU A 150 -9.71 -28.96 3.77
C GLU A 150 -9.96 -27.77 4.71
N SER A 151 -11.14 -27.16 4.60
CA SER A 151 -11.49 -25.97 5.38
C SER A 151 -12.26 -26.34 6.65
N GLY A 152 -11.69 -26.06 7.82
CA GLY A 152 -12.39 -26.09 9.10
C GLY A 152 -13.36 -24.92 9.33
N PHE A 153 -13.45 -23.98 8.39
CA PHE A 153 -14.24 -22.75 8.52
C PHE A 153 -15.74 -22.98 8.32
N LEU A 154 -16.55 -22.25 9.10
CA LEU A 154 -18.01 -22.26 9.01
C LEU A 154 -18.63 -23.67 9.17
N LYS A 155 -18.13 -24.52 10.09
CA LYS A 155 -18.62 -25.91 10.28
C LYS A 155 -20.13 -25.97 10.54
N GLU A 156 -20.65 -24.97 11.24
CA GLU A 156 -22.07 -24.86 11.59
C GLU A 156 -22.99 -24.58 10.38
N MET A 157 -22.43 -24.17 9.23
CA MET A 157 -23.21 -23.75 8.06
C MET A 157 -23.35 -24.85 7.01
N SER A 158 -24.54 -24.97 6.44
CA SER A 158 -24.76 -25.74 5.22
C SER A 158 -24.04 -25.11 4.02
N GLN A 159 -23.67 -25.93 3.04
CA GLN A 159 -23.00 -25.46 1.81
C GLN A 159 -23.78 -24.33 1.10
N ASN A 160 -25.10 -24.47 0.96
CA ASN A 160 -25.94 -23.42 0.36
C ASN A 160 -25.87 -22.10 1.11
N ALA A 161 -25.79 -22.14 2.45
CA ALA A 161 -25.67 -20.95 3.26
C ALA A 161 -24.28 -20.29 3.07
N LYS A 162 -23.20 -21.07 2.95
CA LYS A 162 -21.85 -20.56 2.63
C LYS A 162 -21.82 -19.86 1.27
N TYR A 163 -22.39 -20.46 0.22
CA TYR A 163 -22.47 -19.84 -1.11
C TYR A 163 -23.27 -18.54 -1.13
N LYS A 164 -24.41 -18.49 -0.42
CA LYS A 164 -25.23 -17.28 -0.31
C LYS A 164 -24.54 -16.17 0.49
N ALA A 165 -23.71 -16.54 1.48
CA ALA A 165 -22.92 -15.58 2.22
C ALA A 165 -21.78 -15.01 1.34
N TRP A 166 -21.09 -15.87 0.59
CA TRP A 166 -20.07 -15.44 -0.37
C TRP A 166 -20.64 -14.52 -1.45
N SER A 167 -21.80 -14.83 -2.03
CA SER A 167 -22.38 -13.98 -3.08
C SER A 167 -22.70 -12.55 -2.60
N ARG A 168 -22.95 -12.37 -1.30
CA ARG A 168 -23.15 -11.06 -0.66
C ARG A 168 -21.84 -10.36 -0.34
N LEU A 169 -20.80 -11.13 0.03
CA LEU A 169 -19.49 -10.59 0.39
C LEU A 169 -18.66 -10.21 -0.84
N LYS A 170 -18.79 -10.95 -1.94
CA LYS A 170 -18.01 -10.77 -3.17
C LYS A 170 -18.09 -9.34 -3.72
N PRO A 171 -19.26 -8.66 -3.81
CA PRO A 171 -19.33 -7.26 -4.21
C PRO A 171 -18.54 -6.34 -3.27
N LYS A 172 -18.67 -6.53 -1.95
CA LYS A 172 -17.95 -5.73 -0.94
C LYS A 172 -16.44 -5.87 -1.06
N LEU A 173 -15.94 -7.09 -1.27
CA LEU A 173 -14.51 -7.34 -1.53
C LEU A 173 -14.07 -6.75 -2.86
N SER A 174 -14.88 -6.91 -3.91
CA SER A 174 -14.60 -6.31 -5.22
C SER A 174 -14.51 -4.79 -5.13
N ASP A 175 -15.36 -4.16 -4.32
CA ASP A 175 -15.31 -2.73 -4.08
C ASP A 175 -14.04 -2.33 -3.35
N VAL A 176 -13.57 -3.10 -2.35
CA VAL A 176 -12.27 -2.87 -1.70
C VAL A 176 -11.13 -2.91 -2.73
N PHE A 177 -11.06 -3.95 -3.57
CA PHE A 177 -10.01 -4.10 -4.58
C PHE A 177 -10.04 -3.00 -5.64
N LYS A 178 -11.23 -2.70 -6.17
CA LYS A 178 -11.42 -1.61 -7.14
C LYS A 178 -11.04 -0.27 -6.55
N ASN A 179 -11.44 -0.05 -5.29
CA ASN A 179 -11.02 1.13 -4.57
C ASN A 179 -9.48 1.15 -4.53
N CYS A 180 -8.79 0.10 -4.11
CA CYS A 180 -7.33 0.12 -4.00
C CYS A 180 -6.53 0.21 -5.33
N GLY A 181 -7.16 0.51 -6.47
CA GLY A 181 -6.50 0.65 -7.78
C GLY A 181 -6.53 -0.62 -8.62
N GLY A 182 -7.35 -1.60 -8.21
CA GLY A 182 -7.33 -2.94 -8.77
C GLY A 182 -6.22 -3.79 -8.17
N VAL A 183 -6.34 -5.10 -8.38
CA VAL A 183 -5.37 -6.09 -7.94
C VAL A 183 -5.17 -7.01 -9.13
N ASN A 184 -3.92 -7.15 -9.60
CA ASN A 184 -3.62 -8.11 -10.66
C ASN A 184 -3.53 -9.54 -10.09
N GLU A 185 -3.30 -10.54 -10.94
CA GLU A 185 -3.30 -11.95 -10.52
C GLU A 185 -2.20 -12.29 -9.51
N GLU A 186 -0.98 -11.78 -9.70
CA GLU A 186 0.16 -12.00 -8.78
C GLU A 186 -0.10 -11.36 -7.41
N GLU A 187 -0.62 -10.13 -7.43
CA GLU A 187 -1.01 -9.38 -6.24
C GLU A 187 -2.15 -10.06 -5.48
N PHE A 188 -3.13 -10.62 -6.21
CA PHE A 188 -4.23 -11.36 -5.60
C PHE A 188 -3.75 -12.68 -4.97
N PHE A 189 -2.80 -13.36 -5.61
CA PHE A 189 -2.18 -14.55 -5.04
C PHE A 189 -1.46 -14.23 -3.74
N LEU A 190 -0.63 -13.18 -3.72
CA LEU A 190 0.07 -12.71 -2.53
C LEU A 190 -0.90 -12.26 -1.43
N PHE A 191 -2.01 -11.62 -1.80
CA PHE A 191 -3.10 -11.30 -0.86
C PHE A 191 -3.63 -12.55 -0.20
N CYS A 192 -3.92 -13.60 -0.97
CA CYS A 192 -4.43 -14.84 -0.41
C CYS A 192 -3.42 -15.50 0.54
N GLU A 193 -2.12 -15.46 0.24
CA GLU A 193 -1.08 -16.00 1.13
C GLU A 193 -1.05 -15.28 2.47
N ILE A 194 -0.92 -13.95 2.44
CA ILE A 194 -0.81 -13.12 3.63
C ILE A 194 -2.10 -13.18 4.46
N PHE A 195 -3.25 -13.12 3.79
CA PHE A 195 -4.55 -13.21 4.45
C PHE A 195 -4.74 -14.56 5.17
N MET A 196 -4.31 -15.66 4.53
CA MET A 196 -4.35 -16.98 5.15
C MET A 196 -3.43 -17.07 6.39
N SER A 197 -2.22 -16.50 6.32
CA SER A 197 -1.28 -16.54 7.44
C SER A 197 -1.69 -15.66 8.61
N GLU A 198 -2.23 -14.46 8.34
CA GLU A 198 -2.46 -13.45 9.39
C GLU A 198 -3.87 -13.46 9.97
N ILE A 199 -4.87 -13.81 9.16
CA ILE A 199 -6.28 -13.75 9.52
C ILE A 199 -6.85 -15.16 9.72
N CYS A 200 -6.72 -16.02 8.70
CA CYS A 200 -7.38 -17.34 8.73
C CYS A 200 -6.78 -18.30 9.76
N SER A 201 -5.52 -18.13 10.12
CA SER A 201 -4.86 -18.85 11.21
C SER A 201 -5.55 -18.67 12.57
N ARG A 202 -6.32 -17.59 12.77
CA ARG A 202 -7.05 -17.31 14.01
C ARG A 202 -8.37 -18.10 14.15
N PHE A 203 -8.88 -18.61 13.04
CA PHE A 203 -10.15 -19.34 12.97
C PHE A 203 -9.95 -20.86 12.80
N ARG A 204 -8.69 -21.32 12.72
CA ARG A 204 -8.31 -22.75 12.72
C ARG A 204 -8.11 -23.23 14.14
#